data_AF-A0A9E8SE66-F1
#
_entry.id   AF-A0A9E8SE66-F1
#
_cell.length_a   1.000
_cell.length_b   1.000
_cell.length_c   1.000
_cell.angle_alpha   90.00
_cell.angle_beta   90.00
_cell.angle_gamma   90.00
#
_symmetry.space_group_name_H-M   'P 1'
#
loop_
_entity.id
_entity.type
_entity.pdbx_description
1 polymer ?
#
loop_
_entity_poly.entity_id
_entity_poly.type
_entity_poly.pdbx_seq_one_letter_code
_entity_poly.pdbx_strand_id
1 'polypeptide(L)'
;MDFTLIVQTVIGITIIFLMLFNMYLYFNDEKDDTINFIIKQWAYNKYFFLPLAWGVLGGHFFLGSQVPILGPNSWLPVILVVVLLLAILFVGLKQPKDFVMKRRIQFLLLIIGVLYGHFFWSQRHLDYFEFFN
;
A
#
# COMPACT_ATOMS: atom_id res chain seq x y z
N MET A 1 -6.12 -24.65 -7.48
CA MET A 1 -6.22 -23.58 -6.47
C MET A 1 -6.47 -22.29 -7.25
N ASP A 2 -7.53 -21.55 -6.92
CA ASP A 2 -7.84 -20.27 -7.56
C ASP A 2 -6.62 -19.31 -7.41
N PHE A 3 -6.25 -18.62 -8.49
CA PHE A 3 -5.16 -17.64 -8.49
C PHE A 3 -5.35 -16.58 -7.40
N THR A 4 -6.60 -16.17 -7.15
CA THR A 4 -6.95 -15.23 -6.08
C THR A 4 -6.59 -15.79 -4.70
N LEU A 5 -6.87 -17.07 -4.46
CA LEU A 5 -6.54 -17.75 -3.21
C LEU A 5 -5.02 -17.88 -3.00
N ILE A 6 -4.26 -18.13 -4.08
CA ILE A 6 -2.79 -18.15 -4.02
C ILE A 6 -2.27 -16.77 -3.60
N VAL A 7 -2.71 -15.70 -4.27
CA VAL A 7 -2.30 -14.32 -3.95
C VAL A 7 -2.63 -13.97 -2.50
N GLN A 8 -3.84 -14.26 -2.04
CA GLN A 8 -4.25 -14.01 -0.66
C GLN A 8 -3.41 -14.81 0.35
N THR A 9 -3.07 -16.06 0.03
CA THR A 9 -2.22 -16.90 0.89
C THR A 9 -0.81 -16.32 1.01
N VAL A 10 -0.20 -15.90 -0.10
CA VAL A 10 1.15 -15.30 -0.11
C VAL A 10 1.16 -13.98 0.67
N ILE A 11 0.14 -13.14 0.49
CA ILE A 11 -0.02 -11.88 1.24
C ILE A 11 -0.19 -12.18 2.73
N GLY A 12 -1.04 -13.14 3.08
CA GLY A 12 -1.28 -13.56 4.46
C GLY A 12 0.00 -14.06 5.15
N ILE A 13 0.76 -14.94 4.49
CA ILE A 13 2.05 -15.43 5.00
C ILE A 13 3.03 -14.27 5.20
N THR A 14 3.08 -13.32 4.26
CA THR A 14 3.97 -12.17 4.35
C THR A 14 3.60 -11.27 5.52
N ILE A 15 2.31 -10.99 5.74
CA ILE A 15 1.85 -10.19 6.89
C ILE A 15 2.17 -10.92 8.20
N ILE A 16 1.85 -12.21 8.30
CA ILE A 16 2.15 -13.01 9.50
C ILE A 16 3.65 -13.00 9.79
N PHE A 17 4.48 -13.21 8.75
CA PHE A 17 5.93 -13.15 8.88
C PHE A 17 6.40 -11.78 9.40
N LEU A 18 5.91 -10.67 8.82
CA LEU A 18 6.25 -9.32 9.28
C LEU A 18 5.82 -9.09 10.73
N MET A 19 4.66 -9.59 11.15
CA MET A 19 4.18 -9.48 12.53
C MET A 19 5.06 -10.29 13.49
N LEU A 20 5.35 -11.56 13.17
CA LEU A 20 6.21 -12.42 13.98
C LEU A 20 7.64 -11.86 14.05
N PHE A 21 8.18 -11.37 12.94
CA PHE A 21 9.50 -10.77 12.90
C PHE A 21 9.54 -9.47 13.71
N ASN A 22 8.48 -8.65 13.64
CA ASN A 22 8.36 -7.47 14.48
C ASN A 22 8.27 -7.83 15.98
N MET A 23 7.57 -8.91 16.34
CA MET A 23 7.53 -9.42 17.72
C MET A 23 8.89 -9.93 18.18
N TYR A 24 9.60 -10.65 17.32
CA TYR A 24 10.97 -11.09 17.60
C TYR A 24 11.90 -9.92 17.88
N LEU A 25 11.88 -8.89 17.01
CA LEU A 25 12.68 -7.68 17.17
C LEU A 25 12.26 -6.84 18.39
N TYR A 26 11.00 -6.92 18.81
CA TYR A 26 10.54 -6.23 20.03
C TYR A 26 11.23 -6.74 21.30
N PHE A 27 11.66 -8.01 21.32
CA PHE A 27 12.44 -8.59 22.42
C PHE A 27 13.95 -8.38 22.26
N ASN A 28 14.41 -7.67 21.22
CA ASN A 28 15.80 -7.28 21.08
C ASN A 28 16.15 -6.19 22.11
N ASP A 29 17.41 -6.13 22.54
CA ASP A 29 17.91 -5.11 23.48
C ASP A 29 18.08 -3.73 22.81
N GLU A 30 18.07 -3.71 21.47
CA GLU A 30 18.17 -2.48 20.68
C GLU A 30 16.83 -1.73 20.67
N LYS A 31 16.86 -0.49 21.17
CA LYS A 31 15.69 0.40 21.12
C LYS A 31 15.38 0.75 19.68
N ASP A 32 14.08 0.85 19.38
CA ASP A 32 13.58 1.39 18.11
C ASP A 32 13.94 0.57 16.85
N ASP A 33 14.36 -0.69 17.02
CA ASP A 33 14.82 -1.59 15.93
C ASP A 33 13.68 -2.43 15.31
N THR A 34 12.45 -2.28 15.80
CA THR A 34 11.29 -2.98 15.24
C THR A 34 10.91 -2.46 13.84
N ILE A 35 10.43 -3.35 12.96
CA ILE A 35 10.00 -3.01 11.59
C ILE A 35 8.99 -1.86 11.58
N ASN A 36 7.99 -1.90 12.46
CA ASN A 36 6.95 -0.88 12.53
C ASN A 36 7.52 0.50 12.91
N PHE A 37 8.55 0.54 13.78
CA PHE A 37 9.24 1.78 14.13
C PHE A 37 10.03 2.32 12.94
N ILE A 38 10.83 1.49 12.28
CA ILE A 38 11.65 1.87 11.13
C ILE A 38 10.77 2.42 9.99
N ILE A 39 9.71 1.69 9.63
CA ILE A 39 8.77 2.12 8.58
C ILE A 39 8.09 3.44 8.98
N LYS A 40 7.69 3.59 10.25
CA LYS A 40 7.11 4.84 10.75
C LYS A 40 8.11 5.99 10.60
N GLN A 41 9.36 5.83 11.03
CA GLN A 41 10.38 6.87 10.92
C GLN A 41 10.63 7.26 9.45
N TRP A 42 10.71 6.28 8.56
CA TRP A 42 10.86 6.52 7.13
C TRP A 42 9.68 7.30 6.56
N ALA A 43 8.46 6.87 6.88
CA ALA A 43 7.23 7.53 6.44
C ALA A 43 7.18 8.98 6.92
N TYR A 44 7.45 9.25 8.20
CA TYR A 44 7.43 10.60 8.75
C TYR A 44 8.52 11.52 8.17
N ASN A 45 9.63 10.98 7.70
CA ASN A 45 10.73 11.76 7.15
C ASN A 45 10.61 11.87 5.62
N LYS A 46 11.53 11.25 4.88
CA LYS A 46 11.66 11.42 3.42
C LYS A 46 10.81 10.47 2.60
N TYR A 47 10.24 9.43 3.21
CA TYR A 47 9.53 8.36 2.52
C TYR A 47 8.02 8.41 2.81
N PHE A 48 7.44 9.62 2.89
CA PHE A 48 6.00 9.80 3.07
C PHE A 48 5.13 9.30 1.91
N PHE A 49 5.72 8.79 0.82
CA PHE A 49 4.98 8.00 -0.18
C PHE A 49 4.51 6.65 0.38
N LEU A 50 5.12 6.15 1.47
CA LEU A 50 4.82 4.84 2.05
C LEU A 50 3.35 4.68 2.46
N PRO A 51 2.68 5.63 3.16
CA PRO A 51 1.26 5.46 3.47
C PRO A 51 0.36 5.45 2.24
N LEU A 52 0.69 6.19 1.18
CA LEU A 52 -0.03 6.10 -0.08
C LEU A 52 0.12 4.70 -0.69
N ALA A 53 1.34 4.17 -0.76
CA ALA A 53 1.60 2.83 -1.27
C ALA A 53 0.84 1.76 -0.48
N TRP A 54 0.92 1.79 0.85
CA TRP A 54 0.19 0.87 1.72
C TRP A 54 -1.32 1.00 1.56
N GLY A 55 -1.83 2.23 1.40
CA GLY A 55 -3.24 2.47 1.11
C GLY A 55 -3.66 1.82 -0.20
N VAL A 56 -2.90 2.02 -1.29
CA VAL A 56 -3.17 1.45 -2.61
C VAL A 56 -3.21 -0.06 -2.54
N LEU A 57 -2.19 -0.69 -1.96
CA LEU A 57 -2.13 -2.14 -1.81
C LEU A 57 -3.28 -2.66 -0.93
N GLY A 58 -3.59 -1.94 0.16
CA GLY A 58 -4.70 -2.26 1.04
C GLY A 58 -6.05 -2.24 0.32
N GLY A 59 -6.30 -1.18 -0.45
CA GLY A 59 -7.48 -1.01 -1.29
C GLY A 59 -7.59 -2.10 -2.36
N HIS A 60 -6.49 -2.37 -3.06
CA HIS A 60 -6.42 -3.34 -4.16
C HIS A 60 -6.70 -4.78 -3.69
N PHE A 61 -5.98 -5.23 -2.65
CA PHE A 61 -6.00 -6.63 -2.22
C PHE A 61 -7.17 -6.98 -1.29
N PHE A 62 -7.54 -6.09 -0.35
CA PHE A 62 -8.52 -6.43 0.69
C PHE A 62 -9.91 -5.83 0.43
N LEU A 63 -9.94 -4.65 -0.19
CA LEU A 63 -11.18 -3.89 -0.36
C LEU A 63 -11.64 -3.81 -1.81
N GLY A 64 -10.95 -4.37 -2.80
CA GLY A 64 -11.20 -4.11 -4.22
C GLY A 64 -12.68 -4.11 -4.65
N SER A 65 -13.07 -3.12 -5.46
CA SER A 65 -14.39 -3.03 -6.10
C SER A 65 -14.60 -4.08 -7.19
N GLN A 66 -15.83 -4.58 -7.33
CA GLN A 66 -16.22 -5.47 -8.44
C GLN A 66 -16.29 -4.76 -9.79
N VAL A 67 -16.45 -3.43 -9.78
CA VAL A 67 -16.59 -2.59 -10.97
C VAL A 67 -15.58 -1.44 -10.90
N PRO A 68 -14.31 -1.68 -11.26
CA PRO A 68 -13.30 -0.62 -11.27
C PRO A 68 -13.60 0.43 -12.34
N ILE A 69 -13.35 1.70 -12.01
CA ILE A 69 -13.70 2.86 -12.86
C ILE A 69 -13.02 2.81 -14.24
N LEU A 70 -11.78 2.33 -14.29
CA LEU A 70 -10.98 2.22 -15.52
C LEU A 70 -11.09 0.86 -16.20
N GLY A 71 -12.04 0.04 -15.77
CA GLY A 71 -12.26 -1.31 -16.26
C GLY A 71 -11.27 -2.35 -15.71
N PRO A 72 -11.67 -3.65 -15.69
CA PRO A 72 -10.83 -4.79 -15.32
C PRO A 72 -9.59 -4.90 -16.20
N ASN A 73 -8.50 -5.43 -15.63
CA ASN A 73 -7.25 -5.75 -16.30
C ASN A 73 -6.54 -4.59 -17.01
N SER A 74 -6.83 -3.34 -16.61
CA SER A 74 -6.07 -2.18 -17.08
C SER A 74 -4.74 -2.06 -16.34
N TRP A 75 -3.62 -2.08 -17.07
CA TRP A 75 -2.29 -1.73 -16.53
C TRP A 75 -2.15 -0.23 -16.26
N LEU A 76 -3.04 0.58 -16.83
CA LEU A 76 -3.02 2.03 -16.69
C LEU A 76 -3.08 2.50 -15.22
N PRO A 77 -4.01 2.03 -14.36
CA PRO A 77 -3.97 2.31 -12.93
C PRO A 77 -2.62 2.00 -12.26
N VAL A 78 -1.99 0.89 -12.64
CA VAL A 78 -0.70 0.46 -12.08
C VAL A 78 0.41 1.43 -12.47
N ILE A 79 0.47 1.81 -13.75
CA ILE A 79 1.48 2.74 -14.24
C ILE A 79 1.30 4.12 -13.59
N LEU A 80 0.06 4.60 -13.51
CA LEU A 80 -0.26 5.89 -12.88
C LEU A 80 0.18 5.93 -11.42
N VAL A 81 -0.10 4.87 -10.65
CA VAL A 81 0.29 4.84 -9.24
C VAL A 81 1.80 4.75 -9.06
N VAL A 82 2.51 3.97 -9.89
CA VAL A 82 3.98 3.89 -9.84
C VAL A 82 4.60 5.26 -10.13
N VAL A 83 4.14 5.96 -11.18
CA VAL A 83 4.61 7.31 -11.51
C VAL A 83 4.34 8.29 -10.36
N LEU A 84 3.15 8.22 -9.75
CA LEU A 84 2.80 9.06 -8.60
C LEU A 84 3.69 8.78 -7.38
N LEU A 85 3.93 7.51 -7.05
CA LEU A 85 4.78 7.12 -5.92
C LEU A 85 6.23 7.57 -6.13
N LEU A 86 6.75 7.44 -7.35
CA LEU A 86 8.08 7.94 -7.72
C LEU A 86 8.14 9.47 -7.60
N ALA A 87 7.14 10.19 -8.09
CA ALA A 87 7.08 11.64 -7.97
C ALA A 87 7.11 12.10 -6.50
N ILE A 88 6.28 11.47 -5.64
CA ILE A 88 6.24 11.77 -4.20
C ILE A 88 7.57 11.40 -3.52
N LEU A 89 8.18 10.27 -3.89
CA LEU A 89 9.51 9.88 -3.41
C LEU A 89 10.55 10.94 -3.76
N PHE A 90 10.61 11.40 -5.02
CA PHE A 90 11.55 12.45 -5.43
C PHE A 90 11.32 13.77 -4.67
N VAL A 91 10.07 14.15 -4.41
CA VAL A 91 9.76 15.32 -3.57
C VAL A 91 10.27 15.12 -2.15
N GLY A 92 10.09 13.93 -1.58
CA GLY A 92 10.56 13.59 -0.23
C GLY A 92 12.07 13.55 -0.08
N LEU A 93 12.79 13.02 -1.08
CA LEU A 93 14.25 12.99 -1.09
C LEU A 93 14.87 14.41 -1.13
N LYS A 94 14.19 15.37 -1.78
CA LYS A 94 14.59 16.78 -1.82
C LYS A 94 14.34 17.56 -0.52
N GLN A 95 13.60 16.99 0.42
CA GLN A 95 13.34 17.68 1.70
C GLN A 95 14.59 17.76 2.59
N PRO A 96 14.65 18.77 3.48
CA PRO A 96 15.67 18.87 4.52
C PRO A 96 15.79 17.60 5.37
N LYS A 97 16.95 17.40 6.03
CA LYS A 97 17.18 16.21 6.87
C LYS A 97 16.29 16.16 8.11
N ASP A 98 15.90 17.32 8.61
CA ASP A 98 15.02 17.55 9.76
C ASP A 98 13.53 17.65 9.39
N PHE A 99 13.19 17.43 8.11
CA PHE A 99 11.81 17.45 7.67
C PHE A 99 10.99 16.34 8.35
N VAL A 100 9.85 16.75 8.91
CA VAL A 100 8.86 15.84 9.49
C VAL A 100 7.49 16.12 8.87
N MET A 101 6.97 15.13 8.15
CA MET A 101 5.65 15.19 7.54
C MET A 101 4.56 15.21 8.62
N LYS A 102 3.60 16.13 8.44
CA LYS A 102 2.45 16.24 9.35
C LYS A 102 1.63 14.95 9.33
N ARG A 103 1.30 14.43 10.51
CA ARG A 103 0.45 13.23 10.68
C ARG A 103 -0.87 13.29 9.88
N ARG A 104 -1.50 14.47 9.79
CA ARG A 104 -2.73 14.64 9.01
C ARG A 104 -2.52 14.36 7.51
N ILE A 105 -1.37 14.73 6.97
CA ILE A 105 -1.02 14.46 5.57
C ILE A 105 -0.75 12.97 5.36
N GLN A 106 -0.06 12.30 6.30
CA GLN A 106 0.12 10.83 6.24
C GLN A 106 -1.21 10.09 6.18
N PHE A 107 -2.16 10.52 7.01
CA PHE A 107 -3.50 9.92 7.04
C PHE A 107 -4.28 10.19 5.76
N LEU A 108 -4.18 11.41 5.20
CA LEU A 108 -4.76 11.72 3.89
C LEU A 108 -4.16 10.87 2.77
N LEU A 109 -2.84 10.71 2.74
CA LEU A 109 -2.15 9.86 1.76
C LEU A 109 -2.62 8.41 1.88
N LEU A 110 -2.78 7.88 3.09
CA LEU A 110 -3.34 6.56 3.31
C LEU A 110 -4.76 6.43 2.76
N ILE A 111 -5.66 7.35 3.10
CA ILE A 111 -7.06 7.32 2.61
C ILE A 111 -7.10 7.42 1.09
N ILE A 112 -6.36 8.36 0.49
CA ILE A 112 -6.29 8.52 -0.97
C ILE A 112 -5.80 7.21 -1.61
N GLY A 113 -4.80 6.57 -1.01
CA GLY A 113 -4.31 5.29 -1.49
C GLY A 113 -5.37 4.20 -1.45
N VAL A 114 -6.08 4.07 -0.31
CA VAL A 114 -7.16 3.09 -0.16
C VAL A 114 -8.24 3.31 -1.22
N LEU A 115 -8.68 4.54 -1.42
CA LEU A 115 -9.68 4.87 -2.43
C LEU A 115 -9.17 4.54 -3.84
N TYR A 116 -7.90 4.81 -4.12
CA TYR A 116 -7.28 4.49 -5.40
C TYR A 116 -7.26 2.98 -5.66
N GLY A 117 -6.74 2.20 -4.72
CA GLY A 117 -6.71 0.74 -4.83
C GLY A 117 -8.12 0.12 -4.89
N HIS A 118 -9.08 0.70 -4.16
CA HIS A 118 -10.45 0.21 -4.18
C HIS A 118 -11.14 0.44 -5.52
N PHE A 119 -11.09 1.67 -6.06
CA PHE A 119 -11.89 2.09 -7.21
C PHE A 119 -11.18 1.99 -8.57
N PHE A 120 -9.86 2.17 -8.61
CA PHE A 120 -9.12 2.28 -9.87
C PHE A 120 -8.31 1.03 -10.20
N TRP A 121 -7.72 0.38 -9.19
CA TRP A 121 -6.94 -0.84 -9.37
C TRP A 121 -7.44 -1.94 -8.45
N SER A 122 -8.54 -2.61 -8.81
CA SER A 122 -9.16 -3.64 -7.97
C SER A 122 -8.82 -5.07 -8.43
N GLN A 123 -8.57 -5.97 -7.47
CA GLN A 123 -8.41 -7.40 -7.73
C GLN A 123 -9.75 -8.15 -7.85
N ARG A 124 -10.84 -7.66 -7.25
CA ARG A 124 -12.14 -8.37 -7.14
C ARG A 124 -13.10 -8.17 -8.33
N HIS A 125 -12.59 -7.80 -9.49
CA HIS A 125 -13.44 -7.47 -10.63
C HIS A 125 -14.24 -8.68 -11.12
N LEU A 126 -15.52 -8.46 -11.47
CA LEU A 126 -16.32 -9.46 -12.17
C LEU A 126 -15.80 -9.59 -13.61
N ASP A 127 -15.80 -10.81 -14.15
CA ASP A 127 -15.59 -10.99 -15.57
C ASP A 127 -16.74 -10.30 -16.32
N TYR A 128 -16.41 -9.40 -17.25
CA TYR A 128 -17.40 -8.57 -17.97
C TYR A 128 -18.54 -9.37 -18.65
N PHE A 129 -18.34 -10.67 -18.88
CA PHE A 129 -19.33 -11.57 -19.50
C PHE A 129 -20.49 -11.96 -18.58
N GLU A 130 -20.40 -11.75 -17.26
CA GLU A 130 -21.49 -12.04 -16.32
C GLU A 130 -22.43 -10.85 -16.08
N PHE A 131 -22.07 -9.63 -16.50
CA PHE A 131 -22.89 -8.44 -16.24
C PHE A 131 -24.03 -8.23 -17.24
N PHE A 132 -23.98 -8.93 -18.39
CA PHE A 132 -24.96 -8.82 -19.48
C PHE A 132 -25.76 -10.10 -19.73
N ASN A 133 -25.62 -11.10 -18.86
CA ASN A 133 -26.49 -12.29 -18.78
C ASN A 133 -27.33 -12.22 -17.50
#